data_AF-A0A494RM75-F1
#
_entry.id   AF-A0A494RM75-F1
#
_cell.length_a   1.000
_cell.length_b   1.000
_cell.length_c   1.000
_cell.angle_alpha   90.00
_cell.angle_beta   90.00
_cell.angle_gamma   90.00
#
_symmetry.space_group_name_H-M   'P 1'
#
loop_
_entity.id
_entity.type
_entity.pdbx_description
1 polymer ?
#
loop_
_entity_poly.entity_id
_entity_poly.type
_entity_poly.pdbx_seq_one_letter_code
_entity_poly.pdbx_strand_id
1 'polypeptide(L)'
;MNRLTLAAAAALAVCAAPALAQEAAPAAPAAAAPAPSAEEAAFQAKGEAFQAEAARMGAELEALMDDAGLDAATKKSRTDAVLDRYEPKFAAFADDYAAFLRLMADKSENAEQKDEILAAADAAPAQLRAVPGQVRAAIAAALAAPAPAAD
;
A
#
# COMPACT_ATOMS: atom_id res chain seq x y z
N MET A 1 16.44 35.86 22.46
CA MET A 1 17.11 34.64 22.95
C MET A 1 17.30 33.64 21.82
N ASN A 2 18.57 33.34 21.57
CA ASN A 2 19.17 32.03 21.26
C ASN A 2 18.65 31.19 20.07
N ARG A 3 19.40 31.28 18.97
CA ARG A 3 19.64 30.17 18.03
C ARG A 3 21.03 29.58 18.34
N LEU A 4 21.03 28.42 19.00
CA LEU A 4 22.13 27.49 19.20
C LEU A 4 21.47 26.12 18.90
N THR A 5 21.97 25.18 18.13
CA THR A 5 23.31 24.89 17.59
C THR A 5 23.14 23.58 16.80
N LEU A 6 23.74 23.44 15.62
CA LEU A 6 24.66 22.33 15.40
C LEU A 6 25.59 22.61 14.21
N ALA A 7 26.84 22.87 14.59
CA ALA A 7 28.03 22.93 13.75
C ALA A 7 28.31 21.53 13.14
N ALA A 8 28.61 21.43 11.86
CA ALA A 8 29.95 21.47 11.27
C ALA A 8 30.85 20.28 11.69
N ALA A 9 31.04 19.36 10.74
CA ALA A 9 32.24 18.53 10.65
C ALA A 9 32.82 18.70 9.24
N ALA A 10 33.31 19.91 8.96
CA ALA A 10 34.25 20.18 7.90
C ALA A 10 35.61 20.41 8.58
N ALA A 11 36.44 19.38 8.57
CA ALA A 11 37.84 19.48 8.96
C ALA A 11 38.58 18.48 8.08
N LEU A 12 39.72 18.76 7.45
CA LEU A 12 40.58 19.93 7.38
C LEU A 12 41.57 19.54 6.28
N ALA A 13 41.76 20.35 5.24
CA ALA A 13 42.99 20.39 4.45
C ALA A 13 42.93 21.55 3.44
N VAL A 14 43.03 22.77 3.95
CA VAL A 14 43.63 23.86 3.18
C VAL A 14 45.12 23.80 3.45
N CYS A 15 45.93 23.68 2.41
CA CYS A 15 47.15 24.47 2.26
C CYS A 15 47.79 24.30 0.86
N ALA A 16 47.74 25.40 0.11
CA ALA A 16 48.78 25.93 -0.77
C ALA A 16 48.92 25.46 -2.24
N ALA A 17 48.74 26.47 -3.12
CA ALA A 17 49.32 26.67 -4.47
C ALA A 17 48.58 26.02 -5.69
N PRO A 18 48.84 26.48 -6.94
CA PRO A 18 48.00 27.40 -7.70
C PRO A 18 47.39 26.78 -8.97
N ALA A 19 46.47 27.52 -9.62
CA ALA A 19 46.06 27.37 -11.01
C ALA A 19 45.51 26.00 -11.47
N LEU A 20 44.19 25.85 -11.50
CA LEU A 20 43.48 25.39 -12.70
C LEU A 20 42.09 26.02 -12.71
N ALA A 21 41.84 26.85 -13.72
CA ALA A 21 40.49 27.21 -14.13
C ALA A 21 39.77 25.92 -14.57
N GLN A 22 39.09 25.27 -13.64
CA GLN A 22 38.03 24.33 -13.99
C GLN A 22 36.75 25.07 -13.68
N GLU A 23 36.28 25.83 -14.67
CA GLU A 23 34.88 26.18 -14.82
C GLU A 23 34.11 24.85 -14.72
N ALA A 24 33.68 24.50 -13.51
CA ALA A 24 32.74 23.43 -13.31
C ALA A 24 31.49 23.89 -14.03
N ALA A 25 31.29 23.37 -15.25
CA ALA A 25 30.08 23.59 -15.99
C ALA A 25 28.90 23.40 -15.02
N PRO A 26 27.99 24.37 -14.90
CA PRO A 26 26.87 24.24 -13.99
C PRO A 26 26.20 22.90 -14.29
N ALA A 27 26.09 22.05 -13.26
CA ALA A 27 25.38 20.79 -13.38
C ALA A 27 24.03 21.10 -14.00
N ALA A 28 23.78 20.55 -15.19
CA ALA A 28 22.52 20.73 -15.88
C ALA A 28 21.40 20.42 -14.88
N PRO A 29 20.38 21.30 -14.74
CA PRO A 29 19.30 21.03 -13.81
C PRO A 29 18.73 19.66 -14.15
N ALA A 30 18.73 18.76 -13.16
CA ALA A 30 18.06 17.47 -13.29
C ALA A 30 16.62 17.78 -13.71
N ALA A 31 16.21 17.25 -14.86
CA ALA A 31 14.84 17.40 -15.32
C ALA A 31 13.92 16.90 -14.20
N ALA A 32 13.03 17.77 -13.72
CA ALA A 32 12.04 17.37 -12.73
C ALA A 32 11.24 16.21 -13.32
N ALA A 33 11.09 15.14 -12.54
CA ALA A 33 10.24 14.02 -12.94
C ALA A 33 8.84 14.57 -13.29
N PRO A 34 8.23 14.11 -14.39
CA PRO A 34 6.90 14.57 -14.77
C PRO A 34 5.93 14.35 -13.61
N ALA A 35 5.13 15.36 -13.30
CA ALA A 35 4.10 15.26 -12.28
C ALA A 35 3.09 14.16 -12.67
N PRO A 36 2.54 13.41 -11.69
CA PRO A 36 1.53 12.39 -11.97
C PRO A 36 0.34 13.01 -12.70
N SER A 37 -0.23 12.25 -13.64
CA SER A 37 -1.46 12.64 -14.32
C SER A 37 -2.64 12.74 -13.35
N ALA A 38 -3.68 13.48 -13.73
CA ALA A 38 -4.87 13.64 -12.90
C ALA A 38 -5.54 12.29 -12.60
N GLU A 39 -5.51 11.34 -13.55
CA GLU A 39 -6.07 10.00 -13.33
C GLU A 39 -5.24 9.18 -12.33
N GLU A 40 -3.91 9.28 -12.38
CA GLU A 40 -3.02 8.61 -11.41
C GLU A 40 -3.22 9.17 -9.99
N ALA A 41 -3.31 10.49 -9.85
CA ALA A 41 -3.59 11.12 -8.56
C ALA A 41 -4.97 10.71 -8.00
N ALA A 42 -6.00 10.65 -8.85
CA ALA A 42 -7.33 10.22 -8.45
C ALA A 42 -7.35 8.74 -8.03
N PHE A 43 -6.63 7.87 -8.76
CA PHE A 43 -6.53 6.47 -8.40
C PHE A 43 -5.72 6.25 -7.11
N GLN A 44 -4.65 7.02 -6.89
CA GLN A 44 -3.91 7.01 -5.63
C GLN A 44 -4.81 7.36 -4.44
N ALA A 45 -5.62 8.42 -4.55
CA ALA A 45 -6.56 8.79 -3.48
C ALA A 45 -7.60 7.67 -3.20
N LYS A 46 -8.07 6.96 -4.24
CA LYS A 46 -8.91 5.76 -4.06
C LYS A 46 -8.18 4.64 -3.32
N GLY A 47 -6.90 4.41 -3.66
CA GLY A 47 -6.05 3.44 -2.99
C GLY A 47 -5.84 3.74 -1.51
N GLU A 48 -5.58 4.99 -1.16
CA GLU A 48 -5.45 5.46 0.23
C GLU A 48 -6.76 5.27 1.01
N ALA A 49 -7.90 5.65 0.41
CA ALA A 49 -9.21 5.42 1.02
C ALA A 49 -9.49 3.93 1.25
N PHE A 50 -9.19 3.08 0.25
CA PHE A 50 -9.34 1.64 0.39
C PHE A 50 -8.44 1.07 1.48
N GLN A 51 -7.19 1.53 1.59
CA GLN A 51 -6.27 1.12 2.64
C GLN A 51 -6.81 1.47 4.03
N ALA A 52 -7.37 2.67 4.20
CA ALA A 52 -8.00 3.07 5.46
C ALA A 52 -9.20 2.17 5.83
N GLU A 53 -10.03 1.82 4.84
CA GLU A 53 -11.15 0.89 5.02
C GLU A 53 -10.68 -0.53 5.38
N ALA A 54 -9.63 -1.03 4.72
CA ALA A 54 -9.06 -2.35 5.02
C ALA A 54 -8.41 -2.39 6.41
N ALA A 55 -7.71 -1.33 6.82
CA ALA A 55 -7.13 -1.21 8.16
C ALA A 55 -8.22 -1.19 9.24
N ARG A 56 -9.33 -0.47 8.98
CA ARG A 56 -10.49 -0.45 9.87
C ARG A 56 -11.13 -1.83 9.99
N MET A 57 -11.30 -2.55 8.88
CA MET A 57 -11.77 -3.93 8.91
C MET A 57 -10.86 -4.81 9.77
N GLY A 58 -9.54 -4.71 9.59
CA GLY A 58 -8.56 -5.44 10.39
C GLY A 58 -8.72 -5.20 11.89
N ALA A 59 -8.83 -3.92 12.29
CA ALA A 59 -9.02 -3.55 13.69
C ALA A 59 -10.36 -4.04 14.27
N GLU A 60 -11.45 -3.99 13.48
CA GLU A 60 -12.75 -4.53 13.90
C GLU A 60 -12.67 -6.06 14.14
N LEU A 61 -11.95 -6.78 13.29
CA LEU A 61 -11.76 -8.24 13.42
C LEU A 61 -10.84 -8.61 14.58
N GLU A 62 -9.73 -7.89 14.77
CA GLU A 62 -8.81 -8.09 15.91
C GLU A 62 -9.55 -7.90 17.24
N ALA A 63 -10.29 -6.80 17.38
CA ALA A 63 -11.10 -6.54 18.57
C ALA A 63 -12.14 -7.64 18.85
N LEU A 64 -12.74 -8.23 17.81
CA LEU A 64 -13.66 -9.37 17.97
C LEU A 64 -12.95 -10.64 18.43
N MET A 65 -11.73 -10.90 17.93
CA MET A 65 -10.96 -12.08 18.30
C MET A 65 -10.40 -11.98 19.71
N ASP A 66 -10.03 -10.79 20.15
CA ASP A 66 -9.46 -10.53 21.49
C ASP A 66 -10.51 -10.45 22.60
N ASP A 67 -11.80 -10.30 22.26
CA ASP A 67 -12.87 -10.26 23.25
C ASP A 67 -13.04 -11.63 23.94
N ALA A 68 -12.53 -11.75 25.16
CA ALA A 68 -12.63 -12.96 25.98
C ALA A 68 -14.06 -13.26 26.45
N GLY A 69 -14.98 -12.30 26.36
CA GLY A 69 -16.40 -12.47 26.70
C GLY A 69 -17.23 -13.16 25.63
N LEU A 70 -16.68 -13.38 24.43
CA LEU A 70 -17.38 -14.02 23.32
C LEU A 70 -16.92 -15.47 23.14
N ASP A 71 -17.89 -16.37 22.99
CA ASP A 71 -17.63 -17.73 22.55
C ASP A 71 -17.24 -17.79 21.06
N ALA A 72 -16.70 -18.93 20.63
CA ALA A 72 -16.23 -19.14 19.28
C ALA A 72 -17.34 -19.00 18.21
N ALA A 73 -18.57 -19.42 18.50
CA ALA A 73 -19.68 -19.30 17.55
C ALA A 73 -20.10 -17.84 17.36
N THR A 74 -20.14 -17.08 18.46
CA THR A 74 -20.43 -15.64 18.45
C THR A 74 -19.31 -14.87 17.73
N LYS A 75 -18.04 -15.19 17.99
CA LYS A 75 -16.89 -14.62 17.27
C LYS A 75 -17.01 -14.86 15.77
N LYS A 76 -17.25 -16.11 15.36
CA LYS A 76 -17.45 -16.46 13.95
C LYS A 76 -18.58 -15.66 13.31
N SER A 77 -19.76 -15.64 13.92
CA SER A 77 -20.93 -14.94 13.37
C SER A 77 -20.68 -13.43 13.21
N ARG A 78 -20.02 -12.80 14.19
CA ARG A 78 -19.69 -11.36 14.12
C ARG A 78 -18.60 -11.07 13.09
N THR A 79 -17.59 -11.93 12.97
CA THR A 79 -16.58 -11.87 11.90
C THR A 79 -17.25 -11.94 10.53
N ASP A 80 -18.14 -12.90 10.31
CA ASP A 80 -18.85 -13.05 9.04
C ASP A 80 -19.61 -11.76 8.70
N ALA A 81 -20.34 -11.19 9.67
CA ALA A 81 -21.07 -9.93 9.48
C ALA A 81 -20.18 -8.71 9.19
N VAL A 82 -18.98 -8.64 9.78
CA VAL A 82 -17.99 -7.60 9.45
C VAL A 82 -17.51 -7.81 8.02
N LEU A 83 -17.10 -9.01 7.65
CA LEU A 83 -16.59 -9.31 6.30
C LEU A 83 -17.64 -9.05 5.22
N ASP A 84 -18.90 -9.42 5.44
CA ASP A 84 -20.00 -9.17 4.51
C ASP A 84 -20.21 -7.67 4.24
N ARG A 85 -19.94 -6.81 5.24
CA ARG A 85 -20.01 -5.36 5.09
C ARG A 85 -18.87 -4.79 4.23
N TYR A 86 -17.69 -5.39 4.29
CA TYR A 86 -16.51 -4.93 3.55
C TYR A 86 -16.35 -5.58 2.17
N GLU A 87 -16.90 -6.77 1.95
CA GLU A 87 -16.87 -7.50 0.68
C GLU A 87 -17.23 -6.65 -0.55
N PRO A 88 -18.33 -5.86 -0.56
CA PRO A 88 -18.63 -4.99 -1.70
C PRO A 88 -17.58 -3.89 -1.94
N LYS A 89 -16.87 -3.43 -0.90
CA LYS A 89 -15.79 -2.43 -1.03
C LYS A 89 -14.56 -3.03 -1.70
N PHE A 90 -14.20 -4.27 -1.35
CA PHE A 90 -13.13 -5.01 -2.02
C PHE A 90 -13.47 -5.27 -3.48
N ALA A 91 -14.72 -5.67 -3.77
CA ALA A 91 -15.18 -5.86 -5.14
C ALA A 91 -15.10 -4.55 -5.96
N ALA A 92 -15.61 -3.44 -5.42
CA ALA A 92 -15.57 -2.15 -6.08
C ALA A 92 -14.14 -1.65 -6.33
N PHE A 93 -13.25 -1.78 -5.34
CA PHE A 93 -11.84 -1.40 -5.52
C PHE A 93 -11.13 -2.28 -6.56
N ALA A 94 -11.46 -3.58 -6.60
CA ALA A 94 -10.93 -4.49 -7.62
C ALA A 94 -11.34 -4.09 -9.03
N ASP A 95 -12.59 -3.63 -9.22
CA ASP A 95 -13.07 -3.09 -10.50
C ASP A 95 -12.34 -1.79 -10.89
N ASP A 96 -12.20 -0.86 -9.94
CA ASP A 96 -11.46 0.38 -10.13
C ASP A 96 -9.98 0.11 -10.49
N TYR A 97 -9.34 -0.86 -9.84
CA TYR A 97 -7.95 -1.23 -10.13
C TYR A 97 -7.80 -1.85 -11.50
N ALA A 98 -8.73 -2.74 -11.91
CA ALA A 98 -8.74 -3.31 -13.26
C ALA A 98 -8.88 -2.21 -14.32
N ALA A 99 -9.79 -1.25 -14.10
CA ALA A 99 -10.01 -0.14 -15.00
C ALA A 99 -8.77 0.77 -15.09
N PHE A 100 -8.11 1.05 -13.96
CA PHE A 100 -6.88 1.82 -13.93
C PHE A 100 -5.74 1.13 -14.68
N LEU A 101 -5.56 -0.18 -14.50
CA LEU A 101 -4.54 -0.92 -15.24
C LEU A 101 -4.81 -0.90 -16.75
N ARG A 102 -6.06 -1.08 -17.19
CA ARG A 102 -6.39 -0.96 -18.62
C ARG A 102 -6.10 0.45 -19.18
N LEU A 103 -6.38 1.50 -18.40
CA LEU A 103 -6.01 2.87 -18.75
C LEU A 103 -4.48 3.03 -18.89
N MET A 104 -3.69 2.43 -17.99
CA MET A 104 -2.23 2.46 -18.07
C MET A 104 -1.70 1.68 -19.27
N ALA A 105 -2.32 0.54 -19.60
CA ALA A 105 -1.98 -0.24 -20.78
C ALA A 105 -2.20 0.56 -22.07
N ASP A 106 -3.28 1.33 -22.15
CA ASP A 106 -3.58 2.19 -23.30
C ASP A 106 -2.61 3.37 -23.44
N LYS A 107 -2.02 3.84 -22.33
CA LYS A 107 -0.99 4.89 -22.31
C LYS A 107 0.42 4.35 -22.58
N SER A 108 0.64 3.03 -22.57
CA SER A 108 1.97 2.45 -22.78
C SER A 108 2.37 2.46 -24.25
N GLU A 109 3.56 2.98 -24.54
CA GLU A 109 4.16 2.97 -25.88
C GLU A 109 4.91 1.66 -26.17
N ASN A 110 5.11 0.79 -25.17
CA ASN A 110 5.77 -0.50 -25.30
C ASN A 110 4.76 -1.65 -25.37
N ALA A 111 4.79 -2.43 -26.45
CA ALA A 111 3.86 -3.54 -26.65
C ALA A 111 3.97 -4.63 -25.57
N GLU A 112 5.19 -5.01 -25.18
CA GLU A 112 5.41 -5.99 -24.11
C GLU A 112 4.85 -5.50 -22.76
N GLN A 113 5.16 -4.25 -22.41
CA GLN A 113 4.66 -3.63 -21.17
C GLN A 113 3.14 -3.52 -21.17
N LYS A 114 2.53 -3.19 -22.32
CA LYS A 114 1.08 -3.18 -22.48
C LYS A 114 0.47 -4.56 -22.18
N ASP A 115 1.02 -5.61 -22.76
CA ASP A 115 0.53 -6.98 -22.56
C ASP A 115 0.67 -7.42 -21.10
N GLU A 116 1.77 -7.07 -20.42
CA GLU A 116 1.96 -7.30 -18.99
C GLU A 116 0.91 -6.58 -18.13
N ILE A 117 0.64 -5.31 -18.43
CA ILE A 117 -0.37 -4.52 -17.69
C ILE A 117 -1.77 -5.10 -17.91
N LEU A 118 -2.10 -5.53 -19.13
CA LEU A 118 -3.38 -6.17 -19.42
C LEU A 118 -3.53 -7.51 -18.69
N ALA A 119 -2.48 -8.33 -18.66
CA ALA A 119 -2.48 -9.57 -17.88
C ALA A 119 -2.70 -9.30 -16.38
N ALA A 120 -2.07 -8.26 -15.84
CA ALA A 120 -2.31 -7.83 -14.46
C ALA A 120 -3.76 -7.34 -14.25
N ALA A 121 -4.33 -6.60 -15.21
CA ALA A 121 -5.71 -6.13 -15.16
C ALA A 121 -6.74 -7.25 -15.14
N ASP A 122 -6.39 -8.43 -15.66
CA ASP A 122 -7.26 -9.61 -15.65
C ASP A 122 -7.07 -10.46 -14.38
N ALA A 123 -5.84 -10.57 -13.86
CA ALA A 123 -5.53 -11.44 -12.73
C ALA A 123 -5.70 -10.76 -11.36
N ALA A 124 -5.19 -9.54 -11.19
CA ALA A 124 -5.14 -8.88 -9.88
C ALA A 124 -6.51 -8.60 -9.24
N PRO A 125 -7.57 -8.26 -10.00
CA PRO A 125 -8.90 -8.03 -9.42
C PRO A 125 -9.49 -9.28 -8.76
N ALA A 126 -9.17 -10.48 -9.26
CA ALA A 126 -9.61 -11.73 -8.63
C ALA A 126 -8.95 -11.93 -7.26
N GLN A 127 -7.67 -11.57 -7.14
CA GLN A 127 -6.94 -11.65 -5.86
C GLN A 127 -7.53 -10.71 -4.82
N LEU A 128 -7.83 -9.46 -5.20
CA LEU A 128 -8.47 -8.48 -4.31
C LEU A 128 -9.83 -8.97 -3.81
N ARG A 129 -10.65 -9.57 -4.69
CA ARG A 129 -11.96 -10.15 -4.32
C ARG A 129 -11.86 -11.35 -3.41
N ALA A 130 -10.75 -12.09 -3.47
CA ALA A 130 -10.57 -13.28 -2.64
C ALA A 130 -10.25 -12.95 -1.17
N VAL A 131 -9.76 -11.74 -0.87
CA VAL A 131 -9.27 -11.37 0.46
C VAL A 131 -10.31 -11.60 1.58
N PRO A 132 -11.57 -11.11 1.49
CA PRO A 132 -12.56 -11.37 2.54
C PRO A 132 -12.79 -12.87 2.79
N GLY A 133 -12.80 -13.69 1.74
CA GLY A 133 -12.93 -15.14 1.84
C GLY A 133 -11.73 -15.80 2.52
N GLN A 134 -10.51 -15.36 2.21
CA GLN A 134 -9.28 -15.85 2.86
C GLN A 134 -9.27 -15.51 4.35
N VAL A 135 -9.68 -14.30 4.72
CA VAL A 135 -9.79 -13.89 6.13
C VAL A 135 -10.84 -14.72 6.87
N ARG A 136 -12.00 -14.98 6.23
CA ARG A 136 -13.04 -15.85 6.78
C ARG A 136 -12.50 -17.25 7.09
N ALA A 137 -11.74 -17.82 6.16
CA ALA A 137 -11.13 -19.14 6.32
C ALA A 137 -10.07 -19.15 7.44
N ALA A 138 -9.21 -18.13 7.51
CA ALA A 138 -8.18 -18.01 8.54
C ALA A 138 -8.79 -17.90 9.95
N ILE A 139 -9.83 -17.10 10.12
CA ILE A 139 -10.52 -16.96 11.41
C ILE A 139 -11.24 -18.25 11.79
N ALA A 140 -11.91 -18.92 10.85
CA ALA A 140 -12.54 -20.21 11.11
C ALA A 140 -11.51 -21.27 11.58
N ALA A 141 -10.32 -21.28 10.97
CA ALA A 141 -9.22 -22.16 11.39
C ALA A 141 -8.71 -21.80 12.79
N ALA A 142 -8.53 -20.52 13.10
CA ALA A 142 -8.08 -20.06 14.42
C ALA A 142 -9.07 -20.42 15.54
N LEU A 143 -10.37 -20.29 15.29
CA LEU A 143 -11.41 -20.63 16.27
C LEU A 143 -11.58 -22.15 16.46
N ALA A 144 -11.21 -22.96 15.47
CA ALA A 144 -11.24 -24.42 15.55
C ALA A 144 -9.99 -25.01 16.22
N ALA A 145 -8.91 -24.23 16.37
CA ALA A 145 -7.70 -24.68 17.03
C ALA A 145 -7.97 -24.94 18.53
N PRO A 146 -7.53 -26.09 19.09
CA PRO A 146 -7.63 -26.34 20.51
C PRO A 146 -6.84 -25.28 21.28
N ALA A 147 -7.41 -24.75 22.37
CA ALA A 147 -6.71 -23.83 23.25
C ALA A 147 -5.39 -24.47 23.73
N PRO A 148 -4.25 -23.75 23.74
CA PRO A 148 -3.01 -24.31 24.24
C PRO A 148 -3.22 -24.79 25.67
N ALA A 149 -2.93 -26.07 25.90
CA ALA A 149 -2.92 -26.62 27.24
C ALA A 149 -1.91 -25.84 28.08
N ALA A 150 -2.38 -25.20 29.14
CA ALA A 150 -1.50 -24.63 30.15
C ALA A 150 -0.79 -25.79 30.86
N ASP A 151 0.51 -25.92 30.65
CA ASP A 151 1.42 -26.69 31.50
C ASP A 151 1.92 -25.79 32.63
#